data_AF-A0A4Q3RLT1-F1
#
_entry.id   AF-A0A4Q3RLT1-F1
#
_cell.length_a   1.000
_cell.length_b   1.000
_cell.length_c   1.000
_cell.angle_alpha   90.00
_cell.angle_beta   90.00
_cell.angle_gamma   90.00
#
_symmetry.space_group_name_H-M   'P 1'
#
loop_
_entity.id
_entity.type
_entity.pdbx_description
1 polymer ?
#
loop_
_entity_poly.entity_id
_entity_poly.type
_entity_poly.pdbx_seq_one_letter_code
_entity_poly.pdbx_strand_id
1 'polypeptide(L)'
;DVIAAARVLTGWRVRTNPLESYADAGAHDTGSKSFSSFYNNTTIPGADAATELDALVNMIFNTPEAARFIVRKIYRFFVYYEISPATETAVIEPLAAILRSNNYDIKPMLEALFKSEHFYDVLNQACYIKSPLDILTGTLREFNVPFPPYTDYINGYPLFFSVYNNAAIMQLDLFQPPDVNGYAAFVQGPMHYELWVNSNSLPRRADYTDSLVNDNVIDVRGFANYSGNPSDPDALVNDITALLLRYPLSNASKAYIKTRFLLNNTTDNAVWTNAWNSNNSTVIDSSLKNMFMFLMNLPEFHLC
;
A
#
# COMPACT_ATOMS: atom_id res chain seq x y z
N ASP A 1 25.35 6.11 23.19
CA ASP A 1 24.44 6.85 22.29
C ASP A 1 23.03 6.98 22.83
N VAL A 2 22.28 5.89 23.01
CA VAL A 2 20.89 5.95 23.53
C VAL A 2 20.79 6.74 24.84
N ILE A 3 21.64 6.43 25.82
CA ILE A 3 21.68 7.16 27.10
C ILE A 3 22.04 8.64 26.89
N ALA A 4 22.99 8.95 26.01
CA ALA A 4 23.42 10.32 25.73
C ALA A 4 22.30 11.14 25.05
N ALA A 5 21.60 10.55 24.07
CA ALA A 5 20.43 11.16 23.44
C ALA A 5 19.28 11.35 24.45
N ALA A 6 19.03 10.37 25.32
CA ALA A 6 18.03 10.49 26.37
C ALA A 6 18.34 11.64 27.34
N ARG A 7 19.62 11.85 27.68
CA ARG A 7 20.07 12.99 28.51
C ARG A 7 19.78 14.33 27.82
N VAL A 8 20.02 14.47 26.52
CA VAL A 8 19.65 15.67 25.73
C VAL A 8 18.13 15.95 25.80
N LEU A 9 17.31 14.90 25.82
CA LEU A 9 15.84 15.03 25.82
C LEU A 9 15.23 15.25 27.22
N THR A 10 16.02 15.25 28.29
CA THR A 10 15.52 15.55 29.64
C THR A 10 14.97 16.97 29.74
N GLY A 11 13.98 17.20 30.59
CA GLY A 11 13.34 18.51 30.75
C GLY A 11 12.24 18.82 29.74
N TRP A 12 12.17 18.14 28.59
CA TRP A 12 11.03 18.30 27.67
C TRP A 12 9.74 17.74 28.28
N ARG A 13 8.70 18.58 28.32
CA ARG A 13 7.37 18.26 28.87
C ARG A 13 6.28 18.75 27.93
N VAL A 14 5.07 18.23 28.13
CA VAL A 14 3.86 18.68 27.44
C VAL A 14 2.92 19.30 28.45
N ARG A 15 2.34 20.46 28.12
CA ARG A 15 1.18 21.03 28.80
C ARG A 15 -0.03 20.83 27.91
N THR A 16 -1.20 20.60 28.51
CA THR A 16 -2.45 20.30 27.79
C THR A 16 -3.36 21.52 27.63
N ASN A 17 -3.03 22.64 28.28
CA ASN A 17 -3.77 23.89 28.17
C ASN A 17 -2.84 25.12 28.33
N PRO A 18 -2.42 25.78 27.24
CA PRO A 18 -2.60 25.35 25.84
C PRO A 18 -1.86 24.03 25.57
N LEU A 19 -2.24 23.31 24.49
CA LEU A 19 -1.52 22.11 24.06
C LEU A 19 -0.18 22.53 23.45
N GLU A 20 0.89 22.43 24.22
CA GLU A 20 2.23 22.86 23.82
C GLU A 20 3.31 21.99 24.46
N SER A 21 4.46 21.86 23.78
CA SER A 21 5.69 21.36 24.39
C SER A 21 6.49 22.51 25.00
N TYR A 22 7.15 22.27 26.13
CA TYR A 22 8.03 23.23 26.78
C TYR A 22 9.22 22.53 27.44
N ALA A 23 10.31 23.28 27.63
CA ALA A 23 11.50 22.81 28.32
C ALA A 23 11.52 23.30 29.78
N ASP A 24 11.45 22.37 30.72
CA ASP A 24 11.66 22.59 32.14
C ASP A 24 13.15 22.57 32.45
N ALA A 25 13.77 23.76 32.55
CA ALA A 25 15.19 23.92 32.79
C ALA A 25 15.67 23.26 34.10
N GLY A 26 14.81 23.17 35.13
CA GLY A 26 15.16 22.53 36.40
C GLY A 26 15.20 20.99 36.32
N ALA A 27 14.64 20.41 35.26
CA ALA A 27 14.61 18.98 35.01
C ALA A 27 15.48 18.55 33.82
N HIS A 28 16.27 19.47 33.26
CA HIS A 28 17.22 19.19 32.18
C HIS A 28 18.60 18.85 32.77
N ASP A 29 19.20 17.76 32.31
CA ASP A 29 20.59 17.42 32.57
C ASP A 29 21.48 18.35 31.75
N THR A 30 22.28 19.21 32.39
CA THR A 30 23.16 20.17 31.71
C THR A 30 24.60 19.67 31.56
N GLY A 31 24.89 18.41 31.88
CA GLY A 31 26.24 17.84 31.72
C GLY A 31 26.50 17.46 30.26
N SER A 32 27.72 17.59 29.77
CA SER A 32 28.06 17.23 28.37
C SER A 32 27.67 15.79 28.01
N LYS A 33 27.28 15.58 26.75
CA LYS A 33 26.84 14.29 26.20
C LYS A 33 27.75 13.87 25.06
N SER A 34 28.47 12.76 25.25
CA SER A 34 29.36 12.21 24.24
C SER A 34 28.72 11.02 23.52
N PHE A 35 28.85 11.02 22.20
CA PHE A 35 28.37 9.96 21.32
C PHE A 35 29.54 9.11 20.82
N SER A 36 29.21 7.91 20.32
CA SER A 36 30.18 6.94 19.83
C SER A 36 30.84 7.37 18.52
N SER A 37 31.78 6.55 18.04
CA SER A 37 32.43 6.72 16.75
C SER A 37 31.45 6.69 15.56
N PHE A 38 30.27 6.09 15.71
CA PHE A 38 29.22 6.13 14.68
C PHE A 38 28.77 7.58 14.39
N TYR A 39 28.75 8.43 15.42
CA TYR A 39 28.49 9.86 15.31
C TYR A 39 29.79 10.68 15.36
N ASN A 40 30.89 10.14 14.83
CA ASN A 40 32.21 10.79 14.78
C ASN A 40 32.76 11.21 16.16
N ASN A 41 32.40 10.50 17.24
CA ASN A 41 32.74 10.87 18.62
C ASN A 41 32.28 12.29 19.00
N THR A 42 31.18 12.77 18.42
CA THR A 42 30.64 14.11 18.68
C THR A 42 30.30 14.25 20.17
N THR A 43 30.68 15.37 20.76
CA THR A 43 30.25 15.78 22.10
C THR A 43 29.36 17.01 21.99
N ILE A 44 28.13 16.88 22.48
CA ILE A 44 27.22 18.03 22.66
C ILE A 44 27.57 18.64 24.03
N PRO A 45 28.08 19.88 24.08
CA PRO A 45 28.36 20.54 25.35
C PRO A 45 27.05 20.84 26.08
N GLY A 46 27.13 20.89 27.41
CA GLY A 46 26.01 21.31 28.25
C GLY A 46 25.47 22.69 27.87
N ALA A 47 24.18 22.77 27.56
CA ALA A 47 23.46 24.01 27.25
C ALA A 47 21.99 23.93 27.73
N ASP A 48 21.14 24.84 27.26
CA ASP A 48 19.70 24.70 27.43
C ASP A 48 19.13 23.60 26.51
N ALA A 49 17.98 23.04 26.90
CA ALA A 49 17.40 21.87 26.24
C ALA A 49 17.05 22.09 24.75
N ALA A 50 16.76 23.33 24.33
CA ALA A 50 16.45 23.62 22.92
C ALA A 50 17.73 23.62 22.08
N THR A 51 18.78 24.30 22.55
CA THR A 51 20.09 24.30 21.89
C THR A 51 20.67 22.89 21.76
N GLU A 52 20.56 22.08 22.81
CA GLU A 52 21.06 20.69 22.76
C GLU A 52 20.22 19.80 21.83
N LEU A 53 18.90 20.00 21.78
CA LEU A 53 18.02 19.28 20.85
C LEU A 53 18.40 19.58 19.40
N ASP A 54 18.61 20.85 19.05
CA ASP A 54 19.05 21.25 17.72
C ASP A 54 20.42 20.63 17.37
N ALA A 55 21.36 20.61 18.33
CA ALA A 55 22.66 19.96 18.14
C ALA A 55 22.53 18.44 17.92
N LEU A 56 21.63 17.76 18.65
CA LEU A 56 21.36 16.34 18.49
C LEU A 56 20.74 16.04 17.12
N VAL A 57 19.73 16.81 16.70
CA VAL A 57 19.10 16.67 15.38
C VAL A 57 20.14 16.89 14.28
N ASN A 58 20.92 17.97 14.36
CA ASN A 58 21.98 18.23 13.38
C ASN A 58 23.00 17.09 13.32
N MET A 59 23.43 16.55 14.45
CA MET A 59 24.34 15.41 14.49
C MET A 59 23.74 14.17 13.79
N ILE A 60 22.47 13.84 14.08
CA ILE A 60 21.78 12.70 13.46
C ILE A 60 21.69 12.87 11.94
N PHE A 61 21.23 14.04 11.47
CA PHE A 61 21.07 14.31 10.03
C PHE A 61 22.42 14.52 9.31
N ASN A 62 23.49 14.84 10.03
CA ASN A 62 24.85 14.84 9.46
C ASN A 62 25.40 13.43 9.25
N THR A 63 24.89 12.40 9.94
CA THR A 63 25.28 11.01 9.72
C THR A 63 24.66 10.44 8.43
N PRO A 64 25.46 9.92 7.47
CA PRO A 64 24.95 9.39 6.19
C PRO A 64 23.84 8.34 6.33
N GLU A 65 23.93 7.53 7.39
CA GLU A 65 22.97 6.47 7.68
C GLU A 65 21.54 6.98 7.91
N ALA A 66 21.36 8.22 8.39
CA ALA A 66 20.03 8.80 8.55
C ALA A 66 19.29 8.92 7.20
N ALA A 67 20.00 9.34 6.15
CA ALA A 67 19.41 9.41 4.81
C ALA A 67 19.14 8.01 4.23
N ARG A 68 20.08 7.08 4.37
CA ARG A 68 19.87 5.68 3.95
C ARG A 68 18.67 5.07 4.66
N PHE A 69 18.52 5.28 5.96
CA PHE A 69 17.37 4.79 6.72
C PHE A 69 16.04 5.28 6.16
N ILE A 70 15.92 6.59 5.88
CA ILE A 70 14.71 7.19 5.29
C ILE A 70 14.45 6.61 3.91
N VAL A 71 15.48 6.54 3.05
CA VAL A 71 15.36 6.00 1.69
C VAL A 71 14.98 4.52 1.71
N ARG A 72 15.55 3.70 2.60
CA ARG A 72 15.12 2.29 2.75
C ARG A 72 13.66 2.18 3.15
N LYS A 73 13.16 3.03 4.06
CA LYS A 73 11.74 3.04 4.44
C LYS A 73 10.83 3.37 3.25
N ILE A 74 11.19 4.39 2.47
CA ILE A 74 10.46 4.79 1.26
C ILE A 74 10.52 3.69 0.19
N TYR A 75 11.70 3.10 -0.02
CA TYR A 75 11.91 2.00 -0.95
C TYR A 75 11.03 0.80 -0.60
N ARG A 76 10.97 0.40 0.68
CA ARG A 76 10.12 -0.72 1.12
C ARG A 76 8.64 -0.46 0.91
N PHE A 77 8.22 0.80 0.97
CA PHE A 77 6.83 1.17 0.77
C PHE A 77 6.44 1.16 -0.72
N PHE A 78 7.30 1.67 -1.60
CA PHE A 78 6.96 1.87 -3.00
C PHE A 78 7.52 0.82 -3.97
N VAL A 79 8.53 0.05 -3.59
CA VAL A 79 9.25 -0.86 -4.49
C VAL A 79 9.17 -2.30 -4.00
N TYR A 80 9.92 -2.66 -2.95
CA TYR A 80 9.96 -4.02 -2.44
C TYR A 80 10.52 -4.05 -1.02
N TYR A 81 10.02 -4.93 -0.14
CA TYR A 81 10.48 -4.96 1.25
C TYR A 81 11.93 -5.47 1.40
N GLU A 82 12.36 -6.32 0.48
CA GLU A 82 13.69 -6.91 0.48
C GLU A 82 14.67 -5.96 -0.23
N ILE A 83 15.77 -5.66 0.45
CA ILE A 83 16.82 -4.80 -0.08
C ILE A 83 18.09 -5.63 -0.13
N SER A 84 18.43 -6.10 -1.32
CA SER A 84 19.67 -6.85 -1.54
C SER A 84 20.89 -5.93 -1.37
N PRO A 85 22.10 -6.48 -1.12
CA PRO A 85 23.33 -5.68 -1.11
C PRO A 85 23.57 -4.91 -2.42
N ALA A 86 23.14 -5.47 -3.55
CA ALA A 86 23.22 -4.80 -4.86
C ALA A 86 22.26 -3.61 -4.92
N THR A 87 21.01 -3.79 -4.49
CA THR A 87 20.00 -2.71 -4.40
C THR A 87 20.44 -1.60 -3.44
N GLU A 88 21.02 -1.98 -2.29
CA GLU A 88 21.56 -1.02 -1.32
C GLU A 88 22.59 -0.09 -2.00
N THR A 89 23.57 -0.68 -2.70
CA THR A 89 24.66 0.07 -3.33
C THR A 89 24.20 0.85 -4.57
N ALA A 90 23.37 0.23 -5.42
CA ALA A 90 23.01 0.80 -6.72
C ALA A 90 21.82 1.77 -6.67
N VAL A 91 20.98 1.67 -5.63
CA VAL A 91 19.71 2.45 -5.55
C VAL A 91 19.63 3.24 -4.26
N ILE A 92 19.77 2.60 -3.09
CA ILE A 92 19.58 3.27 -1.80
C ILE A 92 20.66 4.34 -1.56
N GLU A 93 21.93 4.02 -1.79
CA GLU A 93 23.03 4.97 -1.56
C GLU A 93 22.95 6.21 -2.47
N PRO A 94 22.72 6.10 -3.79
CA PRO A 94 22.54 7.26 -4.66
C PRO A 94 21.33 8.12 -4.27
N LEU A 95 20.18 7.50 -3.96
CA LEU A 95 18.99 8.23 -3.52
C LEU A 95 19.21 8.93 -2.18
N ALA A 96 19.96 8.31 -1.25
CA ALA A 96 20.32 8.92 0.02
C ALA A 96 21.27 10.11 -0.18
N ALA A 97 22.19 10.03 -1.15
CA ALA A 97 23.04 11.16 -1.53
C ALA A 97 22.23 12.33 -2.12
N ILE A 98 21.24 12.04 -2.97
CA ILE A 98 20.29 13.05 -3.49
C ILE A 98 19.52 13.70 -2.34
N LEU A 99 18.99 12.90 -1.41
CA LEU A 99 18.24 13.41 -0.26
C LEU A 99 19.12 14.37 0.58
N ARG A 100 20.36 13.99 0.86
CA ARG A 100 21.30 14.82 1.65
C ARG A 100 21.71 16.10 0.94
N SER A 101 22.03 16.02 -0.36
CA SER A 101 22.47 17.20 -1.12
C SER A 101 21.36 18.23 -1.33
N ASN A 102 20.10 17.82 -1.16
CA ASN A 102 18.92 18.67 -1.21
C ASN A 102 18.37 19.01 0.19
N ASN A 103 19.21 19.00 1.24
CA ASN A 103 18.82 19.35 2.62
C ASN A 103 17.59 18.57 3.12
N TYR A 104 17.52 17.28 2.79
CA TYR A 104 16.41 16.40 3.15
C TYR A 104 15.05 16.80 2.57
N ASP A 105 15.01 17.63 1.51
CA ASP A 105 13.83 17.72 0.66
C ASP A 105 13.60 16.35 -0.02
N ILE A 106 12.47 15.73 0.28
CA ILE A 106 12.11 14.39 -0.17
C ILE A 106 11.78 14.40 -1.66
N LYS A 107 11.28 15.52 -2.21
CA LYS A 107 10.76 15.58 -3.58
C LYS A 107 11.79 15.19 -4.65
N PRO A 108 13.02 15.75 -4.68
CA PRO A 108 14.02 15.36 -5.68
C PRO A 108 14.37 13.88 -5.64
N MET A 109 14.42 13.29 -4.44
CA MET A 109 14.71 11.86 -4.26
C MET A 109 13.57 10.99 -4.79
N LEU A 110 12.30 11.34 -4.49
CA LEU A 110 11.13 10.63 -5.03
C LEU A 110 11.05 10.75 -6.56
N GLU A 111 11.34 11.92 -7.11
CA GLU A 111 11.38 12.10 -8.57
C GLU A 111 12.44 11.21 -9.21
N ALA A 112 13.62 11.10 -8.61
CA ALA A 112 14.68 10.22 -9.10
C ALA A 112 14.25 8.75 -9.02
N LEU A 113 13.63 8.32 -7.92
CA LEU A 113 13.12 6.96 -7.77
C LEU A 113 12.04 6.65 -8.81
N PHE A 114 10.97 7.44 -8.88
CA PHE A 114 9.82 7.17 -9.74
C PHE A 114 10.09 7.33 -11.24
N LYS A 115 11.19 7.99 -11.62
CA LYS A 115 11.64 8.09 -13.02
C LYS A 115 12.73 7.07 -13.39
N SER A 116 13.18 6.26 -12.44
CA SER A 116 14.25 5.27 -12.68
C SER A 116 13.75 4.02 -13.38
N GLU A 117 14.61 3.38 -14.17
CA GLU A 117 14.32 2.05 -14.75
C GLU A 117 14.07 1.01 -13.65
N HIS A 118 14.82 1.10 -12.53
CA HIS A 118 14.68 0.21 -11.38
C HIS A 118 13.26 0.15 -10.83
N PHE A 119 12.58 1.31 -10.76
CA PHE A 119 11.21 1.38 -10.27
C PHE A 119 10.21 0.61 -11.15
N TYR A 120 10.49 0.50 -12.45
CA TYR A 120 9.64 -0.19 -13.42
C TYR A 120 10.13 -1.58 -13.80
N ASP A 121 11.20 -2.09 -13.17
CA ASP A 121 11.72 -3.44 -13.41
C ASP A 121 10.61 -4.48 -13.18
N VAL A 122 10.49 -5.44 -14.10
CA VAL A 122 9.50 -6.53 -14.04
C VAL A 122 9.61 -7.34 -12.75
N LEU A 123 10.79 -7.42 -12.15
CA LEU A 123 11.00 -8.10 -10.87
C LEU A 123 10.41 -7.34 -9.66
N ASN A 124 10.15 -6.04 -9.81
CA ASN A 124 9.53 -5.19 -8.80
C ASN A 124 8.03 -4.97 -9.05
N GLN A 125 7.43 -5.70 -10.00
CA GLN A 125 5.99 -5.64 -10.30
C GLN A 125 5.26 -6.85 -9.73
N ALA A 126 4.00 -6.66 -9.32
CA ALA A 126 3.17 -7.74 -8.75
C ALA A 126 3.82 -8.42 -7.52
N CYS A 127 4.72 -7.71 -6.84
CA CYS A 127 5.42 -8.24 -5.67
C CYS A 127 4.77 -7.76 -4.38
N TYR A 128 4.01 -6.67 -4.40
CA TYR A 128 3.29 -6.16 -3.22
C TYR A 128 1.93 -6.84 -3.08
N ILE A 129 1.66 -7.38 -1.89
CA ILE A 129 0.32 -7.89 -1.55
C ILE A 129 -0.54 -6.73 -1.06
N LYS A 130 -1.62 -6.43 -1.80
CA LYS A 130 -2.62 -5.40 -1.50
C LYS A 130 -2.99 -5.40 -0.02
N SER A 131 -2.84 -4.27 0.66
CA SER A 131 -3.35 -4.07 2.01
C SER A 131 -4.89 -4.15 2.01
N PRO A 132 -5.54 -4.29 3.18
CA PRO A 132 -6.99 -4.21 3.25
C PRO A 132 -7.58 -2.97 2.58
N LEU A 133 -6.95 -1.80 2.75
CA LEU A 133 -7.43 -0.58 2.08
C LEU A 133 -7.26 -0.62 0.57
N ASP A 134 -6.20 -1.23 0.05
CA ASP A 134 -5.99 -1.38 -1.39
C ASP A 134 -7.07 -2.29 -2.01
N ILE A 135 -7.49 -3.34 -1.30
CA ILE A 135 -8.62 -4.18 -1.74
C ILE A 135 -9.92 -3.37 -1.67
N LEU A 136 -10.23 -2.77 -0.53
CA LEU A 136 -11.54 -2.12 -0.31
C LEU A 136 -11.73 -0.91 -1.22
N THR A 137 -10.84 0.08 -1.11
CA THR A 137 -10.97 1.32 -1.89
C THR A 137 -10.49 1.15 -3.32
N GLY A 138 -9.51 0.29 -3.57
CA GLY A 138 -9.01 0.03 -4.91
C GLY A 138 -10.07 -0.64 -5.78
N THR A 139 -10.79 -1.65 -5.27
CA THR A 139 -11.88 -2.29 -6.03
C THR A 139 -13.00 -1.30 -6.35
N LEU A 140 -13.45 -0.51 -5.37
CA LEU A 140 -14.48 0.51 -5.62
C LEU A 140 -14.04 1.54 -6.68
N ARG A 141 -12.77 1.97 -6.63
CA ARG A 141 -12.20 2.90 -7.62
C ARG A 141 -12.08 2.25 -9.00
N GLU A 142 -11.63 1.01 -9.08
CA GLU A 142 -11.41 0.26 -10.32
C GLU A 142 -12.72 0.04 -11.08
N PHE A 143 -13.81 -0.20 -10.36
CA PHE A 143 -15.16 -0.31 -10.93
C PHE A 143 -15.91 1.03 -11.04
N ASN A 144 -15.23 2.16 -10.81
CA ASN A 144 -15.81 3.51 -10.87
C ASN A 144 -17.09 3.70 -10.02
N VAL A 145 -17.12 3.08 -8.84
CA VAL A 145 -18.24 3.25 -7.90
C VAL A 145 -18.29 4.73 -7.46
N PRO A 146 -19.44 5.42 -7.60
CA PRO A 146 -19.55 6.81 -7.22
C PRO A 146 -19.47 6.97 -5.70
N PHE A 147 -18.64 7.91 -5.25
CA PHE A 147 -18.54 8.28 -3.84
C PHE A 147 -19.34 9.57 -3.59
N PRO A 148 -20.12 9.66 -2.50
CA PRO A 148 -20.68 10.92 -2.05
C PRO A 148 -19.56 11.94 -1.78
N PRO A 149 -19.80 13.24 -2.01
CA PRO A 149 -18.83 14.27 -1.66
C PRO A 149 -18.58 14.26 -0.14
N TYR A 150 -17.36 14.58 0.29
CA TYR A 150 -16.99 14.56 1.72
C TYR A 150 -17.87 15.48 2.59
N THR A 151 -18.50 16.49 1.99
CA THR A 151 -19.45 17.40 2.65
C THR A 151 -20.85 16.81 2.87
N ASP A 152 -21.19 15.71 2.20
CA ASP A 152 -22.45 14.98 2.41
C ASP A 152 -22.25 13.91 3.48
N TYR A 153 -22.23 14.35 4.74
CA TYR A 153 -22.02 13.46 5.88
C TYR A 153 -23.14 12.42 6.04
N ILE A 154 -24.37 12.74 5.65
CA ILE A 154 -25.52 11.85 5.83
C ILE A 154 -25.37 10.60 4.95
N ASN A 155 -25.02 10.79 3.67
CA ASN A 155 -24.89 9.68 2.73
C ASN A 155 -23.46 9.11 2.68
N GLY A 156 -22.44 9.94 2.92
CA GLY A 156 -21.04 9.52 2.87
C GLY A 156 -20.58 8.74 4.09
N TYR A 157 -21.02 9.12 5.30
CA TYR A 157 -20.55 8.50 6.53
C TYR A 157 -20.81 6.98 6.59
N PRO A 158 -21.98 6.44 6.20
CA PRO A 158 -22.21 5.00 6.18
C PRO A 158 -21.22 4.24 5.26
N LEU A 159 -20.89 4.80 4.09
CA LEU A 159 -19.92 4.21 3.16
C LEU A 159 -18.51 4.22 3.76
N PHE A 160 -18.05 5.37 4.26
CA PHE A 160 -16.71 5.49 4.86
C PHE A 160 -16.57 4.61 6.10
N PHE A 161 -17.62 4.53 6.92
CA PHE A 161 -17.66 3.66 8.09
C PHE A 161 -17.66 2.18 7.68
N SER A 162 -18.35 1.80 6.61
CA SER A 162 -18.29 0.43 6.06
C SER A 162 -16.87 0.07 5.62
N VAL A 163 -16.19 0.96 4.88
CA VAL A 163 -14.78 0.75 4.48
C VAL A 163 -13.87 0.63 5.71
N TYR A 164 -14.03 1.50 6.70
CA TYR A 164 -13.27 1.45 7.95
C TYR A 164 -13.46 0.11 8.70
N ASN A 165 -14.71 -0.34 8.90
CA ASN A 165 -14.98 -1.59 9.60
C ASN A 165 -14.45 -2.80 8.84
N ASN A 166 -14.63 -2.85 7.52
CA ASN A 166 -14.09 -3.94 6.72
C ASN A 166 -12.56 -3.98 6.77
N ALA A 167 -11.89 -2.81 6.79
CA ALA A 167 -10.44 -2.74 6.94
C ALA A 167 -10.00 -3.30 8.30
N ALA A 168 -10.67 -2.92 9.38
CA ALA A 168 -10.39 -3.41 10.73
C ALA A 168 -10.63 -4.93 10.86
N ILE A 169 -11.72 -5.44 10.25
CA ILE A 169 -12.04 -6.86 10.13
C ILE A 169 -10.94 -7.59 9.34
N MET A 170 -10.32 -6.96 8.36
CA MET A 170 -9.14 -7.48 7.66
C MET A 170 -7.79 -7.12 8.34
N GLN A 171 -7.83 -6.74 9.63
CA GLN A 171 -6.69 -6.46 10.52
C GLN A 171 -5.91 -5.16 10.22
N LEU A 172 -6.52 -4.21 9.53
CA LEU A 172 -6.03 -2.85 9.37
C LEU A 172 -7.01 -1.87 10.04
N ASP A 173 -6.88 -1.68 11.34
CA ASP A 173 -7.67 -0.68 12.08
C ASP A 173 -7.06 0.72 11.88
N LEU A 174 -7.69 1.54 11.05
CA LEU A 174 -7.13 2.83 10.62
C LEU A 174 -6.96 3.80 11.79
N PHE A 175 -5.82 4.51 11.78
CA PHE A 175 -5.44 5.46 12.83
C PHE A 175 -5.25 4.82 14.22
N GLN A 176 -5.23 3.49 14.30
CA GLN A 176 -4.97 2.72 15.51
C GLN A 176 -3.82 1.72 15.26
N PRO A 177 -2.58 2.20 14.98
CA PRO A 177 -1.45 1.30 14.87
C PRO A 177 -1.25 0.54 16.20
N PRO A 178 -0.94 -0.77 16.16
CA PRO A 178 -0.86 -1.61 17.36
C PRO A 178 0.28 -1.21 18.31
N ASP A 179 1.36 -0.63 17.78
CA ASP A 179 2.46 -0.11 18.57
C ASP A 179 3.11 1.11 17.89
N VAL A 180 4.15 1.66 18.54
CA VAL A 180 4.93 2.80 18.04
C VAL A 180 5.66 2.55 16.71
N ASN A 181 5.79 1.30 16.32
CA ASN A 181 6.43 0.86 15.08
C ASN A 181 5.43 0.82 13.90
N GLY A 182 4.12 0.92 14.16
CA GLY A 182 3.07 0.92 13.14
C GLY A 182 2.43 -0.44 12.93
N TYR A 183 1.89 -0.71 11.73
CA TYR A 183 1.32 -2.02 11.41
C TYR A 183 2.42 -3.00 11.03
N ALA A 184 2.40 -4.19 11.63
CA ALA A 184 3.39 -5.25 11.42
C ALA A 184 3.66 -5.53 9.94
N ALA A 185 2.63 -5.54 9.10
CA ALA A 185 2.78 -5.80 7.67
C ALA A 185 3.66 -4.78 6.92
N PHE A 186 3.83 -3.56 7.43
CA PHE A 186 4.71 -2.55 6.81
C PHE A 186 6.12 -2.53 7.39
N VAL A 187 6.34 -3.09 8.58
CA VAL A 187 7.60 -2.89 9.32
C VAL A 187 8.27 -4.16 9.80
N GLN A 188 7.51 -5.25 10.00
CA GLN A 188 8.00 -6.49 10.58
C GLN A 188 8.42 -7.48 9.48
N GLY A 189 9.71 -7.73 9.41
CA GLY A 189 10.28 -8.82 8.63
C GLY A 189 10.16 -10.18 9.34
N PRO A 190 10.29 -11.30 8.61
CA PRO A 190 10.56 -11.36 7.18
C PRO A 190 9.32 -11.23 6.30
N MET A 191 8.12 -11.36 6.87
CA MET A 191 6.87 -11.54 6.11
C MET A 191 6.31 -10.23 5.52
N HIS A 192 6.46 -9.09 6.19
CA HIS A 192 5.94 -7.80 5.72
C HIS A 192 4.48 -7.91 5.21
N TYR A 193 4.20 -7.49 3.96
CA TYR A 193 2.84 -7.47 3.41
C TYR A 193 2.19 -8.86 3.31
N GLU A 194 2.96 -9.95 3.40
CA GLU A 194 2.40 -11.30 3.46
C GLU A 194 1.50 -11.51 4.69
N LEU A 195 1.75 -10.75 5.77
CA LEU A 195 0.90 -10.76 6.97
C LEU A 195 -0.54 -10.33 6.68
N TRP A 196 -0.78 -9.62 5.58
CA TRP A 196 -2.13 -9.22 5.17
C TRP A 196 -3.02 -10.38 4.72
N VAL A 197 -2.43 -11.53 4.39
CA VAL A 197 -3.15 -12.71 3.92
C VAL A 197 -2.91 -13.87 4.88
N ASN A 198 -3.96 -14.23 5.62
CA ASN A 198 -3.95 -15.35 6.55
C ASN A 198 -5.32 -16.04 6.58
N SER A 199 -5.46 -17.08 7.38
CA SER A 199 -6.69 -17.88 7.50
C SER A 199 -7.92 -17.07 7.95
N ASN A 200 -7.74 -15.88 8.51
CA ASN A 200 -8.83 -14.98 8.88
C ASN A 200 -9.08 -13.89 7.82
N SER A 201 -8.05 -13.20 7.35
CA SER A 201 -8.21 -12.06 6.43
C SER A 201 -8.55 -12.48 4.99
N LEU A 202 -8.05 -13.63 4.53
CA LEU A 202 -8.29 -14.12 3.16
C LEU A 202 -9.78 -14.34 2.84
N PRO A 203 -10.55 -15.13 3.62
CA PRO A 203 -11.98 -15.29 3.35
C PRO A 203 -12.76 -13.97 3.45
N ARG A 204 -12.36 -13.07 4.36
CA ARG A 204 -13.00 -11.75 4.51
C ARG A 204 -12.83 -10.88 3.24
N ARG A 205 -11.67 -10.98 2.58
CA ARG A 205 -11.42 -10.29 1.30
C ARG A 205 -12.36 -10.80 0.21
N ALA A 206 -12.50 -12.12 0.10
CA ALA A 206 -13.41 -12.79 -0.82
C ALA A 206 -14.87 -12.38 -0.57
N ASP A 207 -15.32 -12.50 0.68
CA ASP A 207 -16.68 -12.13 1.09
C ASP A 207 -17.01 -10.67 0.73
N TYR A 208 -16.05 -9.76 0.92
CA TYR A 208 -16.21 -8.36 0.54
C TYR A 208 -16.39 -8.20 -0.97
N THR A 209 -15.47 -8.71 -1.79
CA THR A 209 -15.57 -8.57 -3.26
C THR A 209 -16.81 -9.27 -3.83
N ASP A 210 -17.18 -10.43 -3.27
CA ASP A 210 -18.36 -11.17 -3.67
C ASP A 210 -19.65 -10.44 -3.28
N SER A 211 -19.69 -9.78 -2.10
CA SER A 211 -20.83 -8.94 -1.70
C SER A 211 -21.03 -7.76 -2.67
N LEU A 212 -19.95 -7.11 -3.12
CA LEU A 212 -20.03 -6.01 -4.09
C LEU A 212 -20.68 -6.46 -5.41
N VAL A 213 -20.37 -7.68 -5.87
CA VAL A 213 -20.94 -8.27 -7.08
C VAL A 213 -22.40 -8.67 -6.88
N ASN A 214 -22.69 -9.38 -5.78
CA ASN A 214 -24.01 -9.92 -5.51
C ASN A 214 -25.05 -8.81 -5.29
N ASP A 215 -24.67 -7.77 -4.54
CA ASP A 215 -25.52 -6.62 -4.22
C ASP A 215 -25.59 -5.59 -5.35
N ASN A 216 -24.89 -5.83 -6.48
CA ASN A 216 -24.78 -4.91 -7.62
C ASN A 216 -24.20 -3.53 -7.23
N VAL A 217 -23.30 -3.49 -6.26
CA VAL A 217 -22.55 -2.26 -5.93
C VAL A 217 -21.58 -1.92 -7.07
N ILE A 218 -20.97 -2.95 -7.67
CA ILE A 218 -20.13 -2.79 -8.87
C ILE A 218 -20.89 -3.22 -10.13
N ASP A 219 -20.73 -2.45 -11.20
CA ASP A 219 -21.31 -2.75 -12.50
C ASP A 219 -20.34 -3.65 -13.32
N VAL A 220 -20.46 -4.96 -13.12
CA VAL A 220 -19.65 -5.96 -13.85
C VAL A 220 -19.91 -5.95 -15.36
N ARG A 221 -21.10 -5.53 -15.79
CA ARG A 221 -21.46 -5.45 -17.20
C ARG A 221 -20.92 -4.18 -17.84
N GLY A 222 -21.01 -3.05 -17.13
CA GLY A 222 -20.31 -1.81 -17.47
C GLY A 222 -18.81 -2.04 -17.59
N PHE A 223 -18.22 -2.78 -16.64
CA PHE A 223 -16.80 -3.12 -16.69
C PHE A 223 -16.44 -4.03 -17.89
N ALA A 224 -17.30 -5.00 -18.24
CA ALA A 224 -17.10 -5.83 -19.43
C ALA A 224 -16.97 -5.02 -20.73
N ASN A 225 -17.60 -3.84 -20.81
CA ASN A 225 -17.50 -2.95 -21.98
C ASN A 225 -16.15 -2.21 -22.10
N TYR A 226 -15.22 -2.36 -21.14
CA TYR A 226 -13.82 -1.95 -21.34
C TYR A 226 -13.08 -2.88 -22.32
N SER A 227 -13.61 -4.08 -22.59
CA SER A 227 -13.10 -4.92 -23.68
C SER A 227 -13.40 -4.28 -25.05
N GLY A 228 -12.44 -4.38 -25.97
CA GLY A 228 -12.63 -3.89 -27.34
C GLY A 228 -13.67 -4.68 -28.14
N ASN A 229 -13.97 -5.92 -27.73
CA ASN A 229 -15.02 -6.75 -28.32
C ASN A 229 -15.65 -7.68 -27.27
N PRO A 230 -16.58 -7.18 -26.43
CA PRO A 230 -17.15 -7.97 -25.35
C PRO A 230 -18.05 -9.13 -25.82
N SER A 231 -18.44 -9.16 -27.09
CA SER A 231 -19.20 -10.27 -27.70
C SER A 231 -18.33 -11.49 -28.04
N ASP A 232 -17.01 -11.29 -28.15
CA ASP A 232 -16.04 -12.35 -28.35
C ASP A 232 -15.52 -12.81 -26.98
N PRO A 233 -15.77 -14.07 -26.58
CA PRO A 233 -15.39 -14.55 -25.26
C PRO A 233 -13.87 -14.65 -25.05
N ASP A 234 -13.07 -14.80 -26.12
CA ASP A 234 -11.60 -14.79 -26.03
C ASP A 234 -11.07 -13.37 -25.83
N ALA A 235 -11.62 -12.39 -26.57
CA ALA A 235 -11.26 -10.99 -26.40
C ALA A 235 -11.65 -10.48 -25.00
N LEU A 236 -12.88 -10.78 -24.56
CA LEU A 236 -13.37 -10.39 -23.25
C LEU A 236 -12.48 -10.92 -22.12
N VAL A 237 -12.15 -12.21 -22.09
CA VAL A 237 -11.30 -12.77 -21.03
C VAL A 237 -9.90 -12.15 -21.07
N ASN A 238 -9.33 -11.94 -22.26
CA ASN A 238 -8.00 -11.32 -22.39
C ASN A 238 -7.98 -9.89 -21.87
N ASP A 239 -8.92 -9.04 -22.28
CA ASP A 239 -8.95 -7.64 -21.92
C ASP A 239 -9.24 -7.46 -20.42
N ILE A 240 -10.24 -8.18 -19.89
CA ILE A 240 -10.65 -8.05 -18.48
C ILE A 240 -9.56 -8.54 -17.54
N THR A 241 -8.90 -9.67 -17.85
CA THR A 241 -7.80 -10.15 -17.02
C THR A 241 -6.58 -9.24 -17.09
N ALA A 242 -6.31 -8.60 -18.24
CA ALA A 242 -5.23 -7.62 -18.37
C ALA A 242 -5.50 -6.31 -17.62
N LEU A 243 -6.77 -5.92 -17.48
CA LEU A 243 -7.18 -4.74 -16.72
C LEU A 243 -7.18 -5.01 -15.20
N LEU A 244 -7.76 -6.13 -14.79
CA LEU A 244 -8.07 -6.44 -13.38
C LEU A 244 -6.90 -7.08 -12.62
N LEU A 245 -6.02 -7.81 -13.33
CA LEU A 245 -4.94 -8.59 -12.70
C LEU A 245 -3.58 -8.02 -13.07
N ARG A 246 -2.74 -7.76 -12.05
CA ARG A 246 -1.39 -7.23 -12.29
C ARG A 246 -0.46 -8.26 -12.91
N TYR A 247 -0.60 -9.53 -12.49
CA TYR A 247 0.18 -10.63 -13.04
C TYR A 247 -0.64 -11.37 -14.12
N PRO A 248 -0.08 -11.59 -15.33
CA PRO A 248 -0.84 -12.16 -16.42
C PRO A 248 -1.16 -13.64 -16.17
N LEU A 249 -2.41 -14.02 -16.45
CA LEU A 249 -2.81 -15.42 -16.42
C LEU A 249 -2.24 -16.21 -17.60
N SER A 250 -1.94 -17.48 -17.35
CA SER A 250 -1.56 -18.43 -18.41
C SER A 250 -2.70 -18.62 -19.42
N ASN A 251 -2.35 -19.01 -20.65
CA ASN A 251 -3.35 -19.33 -21.68
C ASN A 251 -4.30 -20.45 -21.24
N ALA A 252 -3.82 -21.42 -20.46
CA ALA A 252 -4.65 -22.50 -19.91
C ALA A 252 -5.67 -21.97 -18.88
N SER A 253 -5.25 -21.07 -17.98
CA SER A 253 -6.13 -20.44 -17.00
C SER A 253 -7.21 -19.59 -17.68
N LYS A 254 -6.83 -18.82 -18.71
CA LYS A 254 -7.78 -18.04 -19.52
C LYS A 254 -8.79 -18.94 -20.24
N ALA A 255 -8.33 -20.05 -20.84
CA ALA A 255 -9.19 -21.03 -21.48
C ALA A 255 -10.17 -21.68 -20.49
N TYR A 256 -9.72 -21.97 -19.26
CA TYR A 256 -10.58 -22.47 -18.19
C TYR A 256 -11.68 -21.47 -17.83
N ILE A 257 -11.32 -20.20 -17.58
CA ILE A 257 -12.26 -19.12 -17.24
C ILE A 257 -13.33 -18.98 -18.34
N LYS A 258 -12.88 -18.88 -19.59
CA LYS A 258 -13.77 -18.80 -20.76
C LYS A 258 -14.78 -19.95 -20.77
N THR A 259 -14.26 -21.18 -20.74
CA THR A 259 -15.06 -22.40 -20.82
C THR A 259 -16.06 -22.50 -19.68
N ARG A 260 -15.61 -22.23 -18.45
CA ARG A 260 -16.40 -22.42 -17.23
C ARG A 260 -17.52 -21.40 -17.07
N PHE A 261 -17.25 -20.12 -17.39
CA PHE A 261 -18.14 -19.01 -17.05
C PHE A 261 -18.90 -18.46 -18.26
N LEU A 262 -18.29 -18.42 -19.45
CA LEU A 262 -18.90 -17.84 -20.64
C LEU A 262 -19.54 -18.91 -21.55
N LEU A 263 -18.94 -20.11 -21.63
CA LEU A 263 -19.38 -21.16 -22.57
C LEU A 263 -20.17 -22.29 -21.91
N ASN A 264 -20.50 -22.17 -20.62
CA ASN A 264 -21.23 -23.19 -19.85
C ASN A 264 -20.61 -24.60 -19.97
N ASN A 265 -19.29 -24.70 -19.84
CA ASN A 265 -18.49 -25.92 -19.97
C ASN A 265 -18.52 -26.58 -21.36
N THR A 266 -18.85 -25.82 -22.40
CA THR A 266 -18.74 -26.24 -23.81
C THR A 266 -17.53 -25.59 -24.49
N THR A 267 -17.27 -25.96 -25.75
CA THR A 267 -16.21 -25.37 -26.58
C THR A 267 -16.73 -24.40 -27.64
N ASP A 268 -18.04 -24.10 -27.64
CA ASP A 268 -18.68 -23.30 -28.67
C ASP A 268 -18.77 -21.83 -28.26
N ASN A 269 -17.94 -20.97 -28.86
CA ASN A 269 -17.95 -19.53 -28.62
C ASN A 269 -19.33 -18.90 -28.93
N ALA A 270 -20.14 -19.50 -29.81
CA ALA A 270 -21.47 -18.99 -30.14
C ALA A 270 -22.41 -18.95 -28.93
N VAL A 271 -22.18 -19.75 -27.88
CA VAL A 271 -22.94 -19.70 -26.62
C VAL A 271 -22.90 -18.29 -26.03
N TRP A 272 -21.70 -17.73 -25.89
CA TRP A 272 -21.52 -16.39 -25.35
C TRP A 272 -21.92 -15.32 -26.37
N THR A 273 -21.44 -15.44 -27.61
CA THR A 273 -21.66 -14.44 -28.65
C THR A 273 -23.16 -14.22 -28.91
N ASN A 274 -23.96 -15.29 -28.96
CA ASN A 274 -25.41 -15.18 -29.12
C ASN A 274 -26.08 -14.57 -27.89
N ALA A 275 -25.66 -14.96 -26.69
CA ALA A 275 -26.21 -14.38 -25.44
C ALA A 275 -25.95 -12.87 -25.38
N TRP A 276 -24.72 -12.44 -25.69
CA TRP A 276 -24.32 -11.04 -25.74
C TRP A 276 -25.12 -10.25 -26.79
N ASN A 277 -25.13 -10.73 -28.04
CA ASN A 277 -25.78 -10.03 -29.16
C ASN A 277 -27.31 -9.97 -29.03
N SER A 278 -27.93 -10.96 -28.38
CA SER A 278 -29.36 -10.95 -28.07
C SER A 278 -29.71 -10.17 -26.80
N ASN A 279 -28.72 -9.61 -26.10
CA ASN A 279 -28.88 -8.92 -24.83
C ASN A 279 -29.59 -9.80 -23.76
N ASN A 280 -29.28 -11.10 -23.73
CA ASN A 280 -29.87 -12.03 -22.78
C ASN A 280 -29.30 -11.80 -21.38
N SER A 281 -29.93 -10.89 -20.63
CA SER A 281 -29.43 -10.42 -19.33
C SER A 281 -29.34 -11.54 -18.29
N THR A 282 -30.25 -12.53 -18.33
CA THR A 282 -30.17 -13.69 -17.41
C THR A 282 -28.88 -14.49 -17.57
N VAL A 283 -28.43 -14.70 -18.81
CA VAL A 283 -27.18 -15.41 -19.09
C VAL A 283 -25.98 -14.50 -18.83
N ILE A 284 -25.99 -13.29 -19.39
CA ILE A 284 -24.89 -12.32 -19.28
C ILE A 284 -24.58 -12.02 -17.82
N ASP A 285 -25.59 -11.62 -17.04
CA ASP A 285 -25.39 -11.15 -15.67
C ASP A 285 -24.91 -12.31 -14.78
N SER A 286 -25.49 -13.51 -14.93
CA SER A 286 -25.04 -14.68 -14.18
C SER A 286 -23.61 -15.09 -14.53
N SER A 287 -23.27 -15.13 -15.82
CA SER A 287 -21.92 -15.46 -16.30
C SER A 287 -20.88 -14.46 -15.81
N LEU A 288 -21.14 -13.15 -15.98
CA LEU A 288 -20.21 -12.11 -15.56
C LEU A 288 -20.05 -12.08 -14.04
N LYS A 289 -21.13 -12.12 -13.26
CA LYS A 289 -21.03 -12.14 -11.79
C LYS A 289 -20.15 -13.29 -11.31
N ASN A 290 -20.40 -14.51 -11.79
CA ASN A 290 -19.60 -15.67 -11.41
C ASN A 290 -18.14 -15.55 -11.86
N MET A 291 -17.89 -15.01 -13.05
CA MET A 291 -16.54 -14.78 -13.56
C MET A 291 -15.78 -13.75 -12.70
N PHE A 292 -16.37 -12.60 -12.38
CA PHE A 292 -15.72 -11.55 -11.60
C PHE A 292 -15.47 -11.97 -10.15
N MET A 293 -16.41 -12.66 -9.51
CA MET A 293 -16.17 -13.27 -8.17
C MET A 293 -15.01 -14.26 -8.21
N PHE A 294 -14.93 -15.10 -9.25
CA PHE A 294 -13.79 -16.01 -9.41
C PHE A 294 -12.48 -15.24 -9.61
N LEU A 295 -12.44 -14.25 -10.50
CA LEU A 295 -11.24 -13.46 -10.80
C LEU A 295 -10.72 -12.71 -9.57
N MET A 296 -11.61 -12.10 -8.78
CA MET A 296 -11.22 -11.35 -7.57
C MET A 296 -10.76 -12.26 -6.42
N ASN A 297 -11.05 -13.55 -6.50
CA ASN A 297 -10.56 -14.58 -5.56
C ASN A 297 -9.25 -15.24 -6.01
N LEU A 298 -8.70 -14.85 -7.17
CA LEU A 298 -7.40 -15.33 -7.62
C LEU A 298 -6.26 -14.63 -6.84
N PRO A 299 -5.15 -15.34 -6.55
CA PRO A 299 -3.95 -14.72 -5.98
C PRO A 299 -3.48 -13.48 -6.74
N GLU A 300 -3.56 -13.50 -8.07
CA GLU A 300 -3.15 -12.42 -8.96
C GLU A 300 -3.93 -11.12 -8.72
N PHE A 301 -5.17 -11.19 -8.25
CA PHE A 301 -5.96 -9.99 -7.90
C PHE A 301 -5.47 -9.32 -6.62
N HIS A 302 -4.82 -10.07 -5.73
CA HIS A 302 -4.29 -9.55 -4.47
C HIS A 302 -2.91 -8.90 -4.61
N LEU A 303 -2.34 -8.86 -5.82
CA LEU A 303 -1.04 -8.26 -6.11
C LEU A 303 -1.20 -6.87 -6.76
N CYS A 304 -0.25 -5.97 -6.52
CA CYS A 304 -0.09 -4.74 -7.31
C CYS A 304 1.35 -4.47 -7.75
#